data_AF-A0A5K1GQA8-F1
#
_entry.id   AF-A0A5K1GQA8-F1
#
_cell.length_a   1.000
_cell.length_b   1.000
_cell.length_c   1.000
_cell.angle_alpha   90.00
_cell.angle_beta   90.00
_cell.angle_gamma   90.00
#
_symmetry.space_group_name_H-M   'P 1'
#
loop_
_entity.id
_entity.type
_entity.pdbx_description
1 polymer ?
#
loop_
_entity_poly.entity_id
_entity_poly.type
_entity_poly.pdbx_seq_one_letter_code
_entity_poly.pdbx_strand_id
1 'polypeptide(L)'
;QSNPEGLQAAVDAAAEFLNKAVKPVMVGGPKLRVAKAQDAFVELADASGYAVAVMPSSKGLVPENHPHFIGTFWGAVSTNFCSEIVESADAYIFAGPIFNDYSSVGYSLLLKKEKALIVQPNRVTIGNGPSYGWVFMADFLSELAKRVNKNTTAIENHRRIYVPAGIPLKRAEKEPLRVNILFKHIQ
;
A
#
# COMPACT_ATOMS: atom_id res chain seq x y z
N GLN A 1 6.11 -14.91 17.57
CA GLN A 1 6.92 -15.65 16.57
C GLN A 1 6.00 -16.57 15.82
N SER A 2 6.14 -16.58 14.49
CA SER A 2 5.30 -17.37 13.59
C SER A 2 5.58 -18.88 13.70
N ASN A 3 4.61 -19.70 13.28
CA ASN A 3 4.88 -21.11 12.99
C ASN A 3 5.86 -21.18 11.80
N PRO A 4 7.04 -21.82 11.94
CA PRO A 4 8.04 -21.87 10.86
C PRO A 4 7.53 -22.50 9.55
N GLU A 5 6.81 -23.62 9.62
CA GLU A 5 6.28 -24.30 8.44
C GLU A 5 5.18 -23.48 7.78
N GLY A 6 4.29 -22.89 8.59
CA GLY A 6 3.22 -22.02 8.12
C GLY A 6 3.74 -20.73 7.48
N LEU A 7 4.81 -20.15 8.06
CA LEU A 7 5.49 -18.98 7.52
C LEU A 7 6.14 -19.30 6.18
N GLN A 8 6.91 -20.39 6.10
CA GLN A 8 7.57 -20.80 4.87
C GLN A 8 6.55 -21.04 3.75
N ALA A 9 5.48 -21.80 4.03
CA ALA A 9 4.43 -22.07 3.06
C ALA A 9 3.69 -20.79 2.61
N ALA A 10 3.43 -19.85 3.53
CA ALA A 10 2.81 -18.57 3.19
C ALA A 10 3.72 -17.71 2.30
N VAL A 11 5.01 -17.64 2.64
CA VAL A 11 6.02 -16.86 1.90
C VAL A 11 6.22 -17.44 0.50
N ASP A 12 6.36 -18.76 0.36
CA ASP A 12 6.58 -19.39 -0.94
C ASP A 12 5.37 -19.20 -1.86
N ALA A 13 4.15 -19.39 -1.35
CA ALA A 13 2.93 -19.16 -2.13
C ALA A 13 2.75 -17.68 -2.49
N ALA A 14 3.09 -16.75 -1.59
CA ALA A 14 3.00 -15.32 -1.86
C ALA A 14 4.06 -14.86 -2.88
N ALA A 15 5.30 -15.37 -2.77
CA ALA A 15 6.36 -15.09 -3.72
C ALA A 15 6.02 -15.63 -5.11
N GLU A 16 5.50 -16.86 -5.22
CA GLU A 16 5.04 -17.41 -6.49
C GLU A 16 3.93 -16.56 -7.11
N PHE A 17 2.96 -16.12 -6.31
CA PHE A 17 1.87 -15.26 -6.75
C PHE A 17 2.38 -13.91 -7.26
N LEU A 18 3.27 -13.25 -6.50
CA LEU A 18 3.79 -11.92 -6.82
C LEU A 18 4.79 -11.93 -7.97
N ASN A 19 5.66 -12.94 -8.05
CA ASN A 19 6.69 -13.04 -9.09
C ASN A 19 6.10 -13.30 -10.50
N LYS A 20 4.84 -13.74 -10.58
CA LYS A 20 4.09 -13.85 -11.85
C LYS A 20 3.39 -12.55 -12.25
N ALA A 21 3.29 -11.58 -11.36
CA ALA A 21 2.60 -10.32 -11.62
C ALA A 21 3.43 -9.37 -12.49
N VAL A 22 2.78 -8.68 -13.42
CA VAL A 22 3.40 -7.71 -14.31
C VAL A 22 3.62 -6.38 -13.59
N LYS A 23 2.65 -5.92 -12.79
CA LYS A 23 2.68 -4.61 -12.11
C LYS A 23 2.10 -4.69 -10.69
N PRO A 24 2.80 -5.39 -9.78
CA PRO A 24 2.39 -5.49 -8.38
C PRO A 24 2.50 -4.14 -7.64
N VAL A 25 1.63 -3.93 -6.66
CA VAL A 25 1.61 -2.74 -5.79
C VAL A 25 1.48 -3.13 -4.31
N MET A 26 1.86 -2.23 -3.41
CA MET A 26 1.73 -2.39 -1.97
C MET A 26 0.91 -1.26 -1.37
N VAL A 27 -0.02 -1.60 -0.47
CA VAL A 27 -0.85 -0.64 0.26
C VAL A 27 -0.75 -0.91 1.76
N GLY A 28 -0.19 0.05 2.50
CA GLY A 28 -0.10 0.03 3.95
C GLY A 28 -1.43 0.41 4.61
N GLY A 29 -1.92 -0.45 5.49
CA GLY A 29 -3.14 -0.29 6.26
C GLY A 29 -2.87 -0.01 7.75
N PRO A 30 -3.93 0.35 8.53
CA PRO A 30 -3.76 0.90 9.87
C PRO A 30 -3.23 -0.12 10.88
N LYS A 31 -3.37 -1.41 10.59
CA LYS A 31 -2.87 -2.48 11.46
C LYS A 31 -1.36 -2.71 11.36
N LEU A 32 -0.65 -2.03 10.44
CA LEU A 32 0.83 -2.01 10.43
C LEU A 32 1.40 -1.63 11.80
N ARG A 33 0.84 -0.58 12.41
CA ARG A 33 1.25 -0.09 13.73
C ARG A 33 1.02 -1.12 14.84
N VAL A 34 -0.14 -1.77 14.83
CA VAL A 34 -0.49 -2.79 15.84
C VAL A 34 0.43 -4.01 15.73
N ALA A 35 0.81 -4.37 14.51
CA ALA A 35 1.73 -5.45 14.24
C ALA A 35 3.22 -5.07 14.39
N LYS A 36 3.54 -3.80 14.66
CA LYS A 36 4.91 -3.25 14.66
C LYS A 36 5.70 -3.62 13.39
N ALA A 37 5.02 -3.58 12.24
CA ALA A 37 5.54 -4.09 10.98
C ALA A 37 5.94 -2.99 9.98
N GLN A 38 6.07 -1.74 10.43
CA GLN A 38 6.44 -0.61 9.57
C GLN A 38 7.80 -0.82 8.90
N ASP A 39 8.81 -1.23 9.67
CA ASP A 39 10.17 -1.44 9.15
C ASP A 39 10.20 -2.61 8.16
N ALA A 40 9.54 -3.72 8.48
CA ALA A 40 9.42 -4.88 7.59
C ALA A 40 8.65 -4.55 6.29
N PHE A 41 7.66 -3.66 6.36
CA PHE A 41 6.95 -3.17 5.18
C PHE A 41 7.85 -2.32 4.27
N VAL A 42 8.69 -1.45 4.86
CA VAL A 42 9.67 -0.66 4.12
C VAL A 42 10.76 -1.55 3.52
N GLU A 43 11.27 -2.52 4.29
CA GLU A 43 12.22 -3.54 3.82
C GLU A 43 11.70 -4.26 2.57
N LEU A 44 10.44 -4.70 2.59
CA LEU A 44 9.80 -5.31 1.42
C LEU A 44 9.64 -4.32 0.26
N ALA A 45 9.29 -3.07 0.52
CA ALA A 45 9.19 -2.04 -0.51
C ALA A 45 10.54 -1.77 -1.21
N ASP A 46 11.63 -1.72 -0.44
CA ASP A 46 12.99 -1.54 -0.94
C ASP A 46 13.44 -2.75 -1.79
N ALA A 47 13.23 -3.97 -1.28
CA ALA A 47 13.63 -5.19 -1.97
C ALA A 47 12.84 -5.44 -3.26
N SER A 48 11.52 -5.24 -3.20
CA SER A 48 10.60 -5.51 -4.32
C SER A 48 10.60 -4.41 -5.38
N GLY A 49 10.85 -3.16 -5.00
CA GLY A 49 10.73 -2.02 -5.90
C GLY A 49 9.29 -1.65 -6.28
N TYR A 50 8.29 -2.19 -5.57
CA TYR A 50 6.88 -1.98 -5.88
C TYR A 50 6.44 -0.54 -5.59
N ALA A 51 5.40 -0.07 -6.28
CA ALA A 51 4.75 1.18 -5.91
C ALA A 51 4.05 1.04 -4.55
N VAL A 52 4.20 2.05 -3.69
CA VAL A 52 3.73 2.03 -2.30
C VAL A 52 2.68 3.11 -2.07
N ALA A 53 1.49 2.70 -1.66
CA ALA A 53 0.45 3.60 -1.17
C ALA A 53 0.12 3.29 0.29
N VAL A 54 -0.69 4.15 0.91
CA VAL A 54 -1.27 3.91 2.23
C VAL A 54 -2.79 4.15 2.22
N MET A 55 -3.52 3.43 3.06
CA MET A 55 -4.92 3.75 3.35
C MET A 55 -4.99 5.06 4.16
N PRO A 56 -6.11 5.81 4.12
CA PRO A 56 -6.25 7.10 4.80
C PRO A 56 -5.93 7.06 6.29
N SER A 57 -6.38 6.01 6.97
CA SER A 57 -6.15 5.77 8.40
C SER A 57 -4.71 5.35 8.75
N SER A 58 -3.85 5.26 7.74
CA SER A 58 -2.45 4.81 7.86
C SER A 58 -1.45 5.91 7.49
N LYS A 59 -1.93 7.14 7.30
CA LYS A 59 -1.10 8.32 7.03
C LYS A 59 -0.01 8.45 8.12
N GLY A 60 1.23 8.67 7.69
CA GLY A 60 2.40 8.74 8.58
C GLY A 60 2.91 7.40 9.15
N LEU A 61 2.33 6.25 8.78
CA LEU A 61 2.86 4.94 9.19
C LEU A 61 3.96 4.40 8.26
N VAL A 62 4.09 4.96 7.07
CA VAL A 62 5.11 4.61 6.07
C VAL A 62 5.83 5.91 5.68
N PRO A 63 7.16 5.90 5.48
CA PRO A 63 7.90 7.09 5.06
C PRO A 63 7.39 7.64 3.72
N GLU A 64 6.83 8.84 3.72
CA GLU A 64 6.26 9.44 2.52
C GLU A 64 7.31 10.02 1.56
N ASN A 65 8.55 10.14 2.02
CA ASN A 65 9.72 10.48 1.22
C ASN A 65 10.34 9.26 0.52
N HIS A 66 9.77 8.06 0.69
CA HIS A 66 10.25 6.86 0.02
C HIS A 66 10.11 7.01 -1.50
N PRO A 67 11.13 6.65 -2.32
CA PRO A 67 11.15 6.92 -3.77
C PRO A 67 10.04 6.21 -4.58
N HIS A 68 9.39 5.22 -3.98
CA HIS A 68 8.25 4.51 -4.57
C HIS A 68 6.89 4.87 -3.92
N PHE A 69 6.85 5.85 -3.02
CA PHE A 69 5.59 6.29 -2.42
C PHE A 69 4.75 7.06 -3.44
N ILE A 70 3.51 6.61 -3.66
CA ILE A 70 2.57 7.18 -4.63
C ILE A 70 1.37 7.89 -3.96
N GLY A 71 1.34 7.94 -2.63
CA GLY A 71 0.34 8.70 -1.87
C GLY A 71 -0.71 7.84 -1.15
N THR A 72 -1.87 8.44 -0.92
CA THR A 72 -3.00 7.81 -0.22
C THR A 72 -3.94 7.15 -1.21
N PHE A 73 -4.19 5.86 -1.05
CA PHE A 73 -5.20 5.12 -1.80
C PHE A 73 -6.53 5.13 -1.04
N TRP A 74 -7.54 5.78 -1.63
CA TRP A 74 -8.88 5.93 -1.06
C TRP A 74 -9.96 5.97 -2.16
N GLY A 75 -9.86 5.08 -3.14
CA GLY A 75 -10.79 5.04 -4.29
C GLY A 75 -10.82 6.36 -5.05
N ALA A 76 -12.02 6.88 -5.33
CA ALA A 76 -12.23 8.11 -6.09
C ALA A 76 -11.62 9.38 -5.48
N VAL A 77 -11.27 9.37 -4.18
CA VAL A 77 -10.64 10.51 -3.48
C VAL A 77 -9.17 10.24 -3.13
N SER A 78 -8.54 9.31 -3.84
CA SER A 78 -7.11 9.03 -3.72
C SER A 78 -6.27 10.26 -4.06
N THR A 79 -5.00 10.23 -3.64
CA THR A 79 -3.97 11.10 -4.24
C THR A 79 -3.99 10.95 -5.76
N ASN A 80 -3.82 12.05 -6.50
CA ASN A 80 -3.83 12.04 -7.97
C ASN A 80 -2.95 10.91 -8.51
N PHE A 81 -3.46 10.17 -9.51
CA PHE A 81 -2.78 9.05 -10.17
C PHE A 81 -2.55 7.80 -9.29
N CYS A 82 -2.80 7.86 -7.98
CA CYS A 82 -2.62 6.71 -7.08
C CYS A 82 -3.69 5.64 -7.35
N SER A 83 -4.97 6.03 -7.51
CA SER A 83 -6.06 5.08 -7.75
C SER A 83 -5.85 4.32 -9.05
N GLU A 84 -5.46 5.02 -10.11
CA GLU A 84 -5.22 4.47 -11.44
C GLU A 84 -4.12 3.41 -11.42
N ILE A 85 -3.09 3.61 -10.59
CA ILE A 85 -2.00 2.65 -10.43
C ILE A 85 -2.43 1.45 -9.59
N VAL A 86 -3.11 1.68 -8.46
CA VAL A 86 -3.56 0.59 -7.57
C VAL A 86 -4.66 -0.25 -8.23
N GLU A 87 -5.67 0.37 -8.83
CA GLU A 87 -6.82 -0.33 -9.43
C GLU A 87 -6.46 -1.01 -10.75
N SER A 88 -5.49 -0.48 -11.50
CA SER A 88 -5.04 -1.15 -12.73
C SER A 88 -4.09 -2.31 -12.47
N ALA A 89 -3.52 -2.44 -11.27
CA ALA A 89 -2.56 -3.48 -10.93
C ALA A 89 -3.14 -4.90 -11.08
N ASP A 90 -2.27 -5.87 -11.31
CA ASP A 90 -2.61 -7.28 -11.44
C ASP A 90 -2.30 -8.11 -10.18
N ALA A 91 -1.60 -7.53 -9.22
CA ALA A 91 -1.49 -8.03 -7.85
C ALA A 91 -1.36 -6.85 -6.86
N TYR A 92 -1.99 -6.97 -5.70
CA TYR A 92 -1.84 -5.98 -4.62
C TYR A 92 -1.57 -6.65 -3.29
N ILE A 93 -0.58 -6.14 -2.56
CA ILE A 93 -0.33 -6.48 -1.16
C ILE A 93 -1.06 -5.44 -0.31
N PHE A 94 -2.09 -5.85 0.43
CA PHE A 94 -2.68 -5.01 1.47
C PHE A 94 -2.15 -5.46 2.83
N ALA A 95 -1.28 -4.64 3.43
CA ALA A 95 -0.66 -4.91 4.72
C ALA A 95 -1.45 -4.25 5.86
N GLY A 96 -2.19 -5.05 6.62
CA GLY A 96 -3.01 -4.59 7.73
C GLY A 96 -4.24 -3.76 7.35
N PRO A 97 -4.98 -4.08 6.28
CA PRO A 97 -6.10 -3.26 5.84
C PRO A 97 -7.27 -3.35 6.82
N ILE A 98 -8.05 -2.27 6.84
CA ILE A 98 -9.42 -2.25 7.37
C ILE A 98 -10.31 -1.74 6.24
N PHE A 99 -11.08 -2.63 5.62
CA PHE A 99 -12.10 -2.28 4.65
C PHE A 99 -13.44 -2.13 5.37
N ASN A 100 -13.89 -0.89 5.55
CA ASN A 100 -15.23 -0.54 6.01
C ASN A 100 -15.88 0.42 5.01
N ASP A 101 -17.10 0.84 5.27
CA ASP A 101 -17.83 1.84 4.51
C ASP A 101 -17.00 3.12 4.24
N TYR A 102 -16.30 3.64 5.25
CA TYR A 102 -15.47 4.83 5.11
C TYR A 102 -14.24 4.61 4.24
N SER A 103 -13.44 3.57 4.50
CA SER A 103 -12.18 3.33 3.79
C SER A 103 -12.39 2.82 2.37
N SER A 104 -13.58 2.32 2.06
CA SER A 104 -13.97 1.85 0.73
C SER A 104 -14.85 2.83 -0.05
N VAL A 105 -15.09 4.03 0.50
CA VAL A 105 -15.94 5.06 -0.13
C VAL A 105 -17.31 4.48 -0.51
N GLY A 106 -17.98 3.84 0.47
CA GLY A 106 -19.25 3.17 0.26
C GLY A 106 -19.17 1.90 -0.60
N TYR A 107 -18.13 1.08 -0.40
CA TYR A 107 -17.91 -0.18 -1.14
C TYR A 107 -17.71 -0.01 -2.66
N SER A 108 -17.14 1.12 -3.08
CA SER A 108 -16.94 1.46 -4.49
C SER A 108 -15.52 1.19 -5.02
N LEU A 109 -14.61 0.67 -4.18
CA LEU A 109 -13.25 0.33 -4.62
C LEU A 109 -13.25 -0.74 -5.70
N LEU A 110 -12.52 -0.52 -6.80
CA LEU A 110 -12.42 -1.46 -7.92
C LEU A 110 -11.38 -2.56 -7.69
N LEU A 111 -11.32 -3.10 -6.47
CA LEU A 111 -10.37 -4.14 -6.09
C LEU A 111 -10.93 -5.54 -6.35
N LYS A 112 -10.13 -6.36 -7.03
CA LYS A 112 -10.45 -7.79 -7.26
C LYS A 112 -9.84 -8.68 -6.19
N LYS A 113 -10.65 -9.41 -5.44
CA LYS A 113 -10.18 -10.24 -4.32
C LYS A 113 -9.15 -11.28 -4.75
N GLU A 114 -9.32 -11.88 -5.92
CA GLU A 114 -8.41 -12.87 -6.51
C GLU A 114 -7.00 -12.34 -6.79
N LYS A 115 -6.84 -11.01 -6.89
CA LYS A 115 -5.55 -10.34 -7.10
C LYS A 115 -4.91 -9.84 -5.79
N ALA A 116 -5.56 -10.05 -4.64
CA ALA A 116 -5.14 -9.45 -3.38
C ALA A 116 -4.40 -10.45 -2.47
N LEU A 117 -3.21 -10.06 -2.03
CA LEU A 117 -2.53 -10.63 -0.87
C LEU A 117 -2.93 -9.82 0.37
N ILE A 118 -3.80 -10.37 1.20
CA ILE A 118 -4.26 -9.71 2.44
C ILE A 118 -3.41 -10.21 3.61
N VAL A 119 -2.59 -9.31 4.16
CA VAL A 119 -1.72 -9.57 5.31
C VAL A 119 -2.37 -8.96 6.54
N GLN A 120 -2.95 -9.77 7.42
CA GLN A 120 -3.43 -9.36 8.74
C GLN A 120 -2.34 -9.59 9.80
N PRO A 121 -2.45 -9.04 11.03
CA PRO A 121 -1.39 -9.15 12.04
C PRO A 121 -0.87 -10.55 12.34
N ASN A 122 -1.73 -11.57 12.20
CA ASN A 122 -1.43 -12.98 12.50
C ASN A 122 -1.94 -13.96 11.41
N ARG A 123 -2.22 -13.46 10.20
CA ARG A 123 -2.78 -14.26 9.11
C ARG A 123 -2.46 -13.68 7.74
N VAL A 124 -2.12 -14.53 6.79
CA VAL A 124 -1.90 -14.16 5.38
C VAL A 124 -2.91 -14.89 4.51
N THR A 125 -3.56 -14.20 3.58
CA THR A 125 -4.52 -14.81 2.64
C THR A 125 -4.19 -14.38 1.23
N ILE A 126 -4.11 -15.35 0.30
CA ILE A 126 -3.67 -15.13 -1.08
C ILE A 126 -4.85 -15.32 -2.03
N GLY A 127 -5.33 -14.22 -2.61
CA GLY A 127 -6.43 -14.25 -3.57
C GLY A 127 -7.71 -14.89 -3.00
N ASN A 128 -8.31 -15.77 -3.81
CA ASN A 128 -9.39 -16.67 -3.38
C ASN A 128 -8.86 -18.03 -2.87
N GLY A 129 -7.54 -18.16 -2.68
CA GLY A 129 -6.87 -19.40 -2.34
C GLY A 129 -6.55 -19.52 -0.84
N PRO A 130 -5.37 -20.05 -0.49
CA PRO A 130 -5.07 -20.46 0.87
C PRO A 130 -5.00 -19.27 1.85
N SER A 131 -5.34 -19.57 3.10
CA SER A 131 -5.19 -18.67 4.24
C SER A 131 -4.34 -19.33 5.32
N TYR A 132 -3.21 -18.72 5.62
CA TYR A 132 -2.22 -19.20 6.59
C TYR A 132 -2.40 -18.44 7.91
N GLY A 133 -2.79 -19.15 8.97
CA GLY A 133 -2.90 -18.59 10.32
C GLY A 133 -1.61 -18.73 11.12
N TRP A 134 -1.49 -18.00 12.23
CA TRP A 134 -0.28 -18.00 13.09
C TRP A 134 1.00 -17.59 12.34
N VAL A 135 0.83 -16.73 11.33
CA VAL A 135 1.89 -16.08 10.56
C VAL A 135 1.84 -14.60 10.90
N PHE A 136 2.83 -14.11 11.65
CA PHE A 136 2.89 -12.72 12.08
C PHE A 136 3.37 -11.81 10.96
N MET A 137 2.73 -10.65 10.83
CA MET A 137 2.95 -9.74 9.71
C MET A 137 4.42 -9.30 9.56
N ALA A 138 5.10 -8.95 10.65
CA ALA A 138 6.50 -8.53 10.59
C ALA A 138 7.40 -9.65 10.04
N ASP A 139 7.31 -10.85 10.64
CA ASP A 139 8.04 -12.05 10.19
C ASP A 139 7.77 -12.34 8.70
N PHE A 140 6.49 -12.29 8.29
CA PHE A 140 6.08 -12.55 6.91
C PHE A 140 6.63 -11.55 5.91
N LEU A 141 6.54 -10.25 6.20
CA LEU A 141 7.00 -9.21 5.28
C LEU A 141 8.53 -9.25 5.11
N SER A 142 9.28 -9.44 6.20
CA SER A 142 10.74 -9.56 6.15
C SER A 142 11.21 -10.83 5.43
N GLU A 143 10.55 -11.98 5.62
CA GLU A 143 10.90 -13.19 4.86
C GLU A 143 10.48 -13.09 3.39
N LEU A 144 9.34 -12.46 3.10
CA LEU A 144 8.88 -12.23 1.73
C LEU A 144 9.84 -11.32 0.96
N ALA A 145 10.43 -10.31 1.62
CA ALA A 145 11.42 -9.41 1.03
C ALA A 145 12.63 -10.16 0.43
N LYS A 146 12.98 -11.32 1.00
CA LYS A 146 14.10 -12.17 0.55
C LYS A 146 13.75 -13.07 -0.64
N ARG A 147 12.47 -13.20 -0.99
CA ARG A 147 11.95 -14.19 -1.94
C ARG A 147 11.31 -13.57 -3.20
N VAL A 148 10.90 -12.30 -3.12
CA VAL A 148 10.32 -11.60 -4.27
C VAL A 148 11.40 -11.08 -5.21
N ASN A 149 11.12 -11.13 -6.51
CA ASN A 149 11.94 -10.49 -7.52
C ASN A 149 11.61 -9.01 -7.59
N LYS A 150 12.63 -8.18 -7.84
CA LYS A 150 12.43 -6.76 -8.06
C LYS A 150 11.56 -6.51 -9.30
N ASN A 151 10.50 -5.71 -9.16
CA ASN A 151 9.63 -5.28 -10.25
C ASN A 151 9.21 -3.80 -10.07
N THR A 152 9.73 -2.91 -10.93
CA THR A 152 9.47 -1.46 -10.88
C THR A 152 8.36 -1.00 -11.82
N THR A 153 7.65 -1.91 -12.49
CA THR A 153 6.70 -1.58 -13.56
C THR A 153 5.59 -0.64 -13.09
N ALA A 154 5.00 -0.91 -11.91
CA ALA A 154 3.92 -0.07 -11.38
C ALA A 154 4.39 1.35 -11.04
N ILE A 155 5.58 1.50 -10.44
CA ILE A 155 6.12 2.82 -10.08
C ILE A 155 6.60 3.60 -11.32
N GLU A 156 7.12 2.92 -12.33
CA GLU A 156 7.45 3.53 -13.62
C GLU A 156 6.20 4.03 -14.35
N ASN A 157 5.12 3.25 -14.36
CA ASN A 157 3.84 3.66 -14.91
C ASN A 157 3.29 4.89 -14.17
N HIS A 158 3.38 4.91 -12.84
CA HIS A 158 3.01 6.08 -12.04
C HIS A 158 3.80 7.32 -12.48
N ARG A 159 5.13 7.21 -12.57
CA ARG A 159 6.00 8.33 -12.99
C ARG A 159 5.69 8.86 -14.39
N ARG A 160 5.20 8.01 -15.30
CA ARG A 160 4.81 8.42 -16.67
C ARG A 160 3.53 9.24 -16.71
N ILE A 161 2.57 8.96 -15.84
CA ILE A 161 1.28 9.66 -15.79
C ILE A 161 1.25 10.78 -14.74
N TYR A 162 2.22 10.78 -13.81
CA TYR A 162 2.25 11.71 -12.71
C TYR A 162 2.41 13.15 -13.18
N VAL A 163 1.47 13.99 -12.74
CA VAL A 163 1.52 15.44 -12.86
C VAL A 163 1.66 16.02 -11.46
N PRO A 164 2.69 16.86 -11.19
CA PRO A 164 2.85 17.52 -9.90
C PRO A 164 1.59 18.29 -9.50
N ALA A 165 1.27 18.28 -8.21
CA ALA A 165 0.15 19.03 -7.69
C ALA A 165 0.34 20.54 -7.94
N GLY A 166 -0.75 21.21 -8.33
CA GLY A 166 -0.75 22.67 -8.47
C GLY A 166 -0.46 23.32 -7.11
N ILE A 167 0.39 24.34 -7.10
CA ILE A 167 0.64 25.16 -5.91
C ILE A 167 -0.57 26.08 -5.74
N PRO A 168 -1.29 26.08 -4.59
CA PRO A 168 -2.38 27.04 -4.39
C PRO A 168 -1.88 28.48 -4.55
N LEU A 169 -2.73 29.46 -4.80
CA LEU A 169 -2.28 30.86 -4.86
C LEU A 169 -1.86 31.37 -3.47
N LYS A 170 -1.06 32.43 -3.40
CA LYS A 170 -0.79 33.13 -2.13
C LYS A 170 -2.01 33.97 -1.78
N ARG A 171 -2.41 33.95 -0.50
CA ARG A 171 -3.47 34.83 0.04
C ARG A 171 -3.03 36.29 -0.07
N ALA A 172 -3.92 37.18 -0.49
CA ALA A 172 -3.69 38.62 -0.36
C ALA A 172 -3.98 39.10 1.09
N GLU A 173 -3.28 40.13 1.56
CA GLU A 173 -3.26 40.57 2.97
C GLU A 173 -4.65 40.81 3.61
N LYS A 174 -5.66 41.18 2.80
CA LYS A 174 -7.04 41.44 3.25
C LYS A 174 -8.08 40.44 2.74
N GLU A 175 -7.65 39.39 2.04
CA GLU A 175 -8.58 38.36 1.56
C GLU A 175 -9.03 37.46 2.72
N PRO A 176 -10.29 37.02 2.80
CA PRO A 176 -10.72 36.00 3.76
C PRO A 176 -9.88 34.71 3.64
N LEU A 177 -9.54 34.09 4.77
CA LEU A 177 -8.79 32.83 4.77
C LEU A 177 -9.65 31.70 4.19
N ARG A 178 -9.09 30.95 3.23
CA ARG A 178 -9.71 29.79 2.60
C ARG A 178 -8.94 28.52 2.94
N VAL A 179 -9.63 27.38 2.99
CA VAL A 179 -9.07 26.08 3.36
C VAL A 179 -7.87 25.69 2.48
N ASN A 180 -7.95 25.94 1.17
CA ASN A 180 -6.87 25.64 0.23
C ASN A 180 -5.59 26.45 0.46
N ILE A 181 -5.67 27.57 1.19
CA ILE A 181 -4.52 28.40 1.56
C ILE A 181 -4.03 28.03 2.96
N LEU A 182 -4.93 27.74 3.90
CA LEU A 182 -4.59 27.34 5.28
C LEU A 182 -3.59 26.18 5.32
N PHE A 183 -3.81 25.14 4.51
CA PHE A 183 -2.95 23.95 4.54
C PHE A 183 -1.49 24.21 4.14
N LYS A 184 -1.19 25.29 3.41
CA LYS A 184 0.19 25.69 3.12
C LYS A 184 1.01 26.07 4.35
N HIS A 185 0.33 26.42 5.45
CA HIS A 185 0.97 26.86 6.67
C HIS A 185 1.11 25.73 7.70
N ILE A 186 0.60 24.53 7.39
CA ILE A 186 0.55 23.37 8.30
C ILE A 186 1.39 22.19 7.77
N GLN A 187 1.65 22.13 6.46
CA GLN A 187 2.42 21.06 5.79
C GLN A 187 3.92 21.12 6.07
#